data_AF-A0A4Q2EI31-F1
#
_entry.id   AF-A0A4Q2EI31-F1
#
_cell.length_a   1.000
_cell.length_b   1.000
_cell.length_c   1.000
_cell.angle_alpha   90.00
_cell.angle_beta   90.00
_cell.angle_gamma   90.00
#
_symmetry.space_group_name_H-M   'P 1'
#
loop_
_entity.id
_entity.type
_entity.pdbx_description
1 polymer ?
#
loop_
_entity_poly.entity_id
_entity_poly.type
_entity_poly.pdbx_seq_one_letter_code
_entity_poly.pdbx_strand_id
1 'polypeptide(L)'
;MTTTVGMLLDDVHTRAWDLCAELEDRRAENRYGERGLKVLAVWPRLATAALHVLDAVPLEPAWLDDMGSVRLVLGQVGRGVLEATADTGSAAASLKPDPAVGKLTLRLGLIADLLVGEKPACTDVDRAVLEGLQANVVSIVHAVATVSLPLLQDRDHLQAPRSVLAAVKARTERFAMIPAERRSGRYEDVGAVTSKSLDAAISTWVHVVAENSKPIIAKLTRCIDGPTGRALLERQRAALDRVAAVRHGQIPADARAIAALVAAQRGGLVAERRIP
;
A
#
# COMPACT_ATOMS: atom_id res chain seq x y z
N MET A 1 -27.49 4.39 -14.02
CA MET A 1 -26.33 3.48 -14.14
C MET A 1 -25.77 3.27 -12.75
N THR A 2 -25.64 2.02 -12.31
CA THR A 2 -24.98 1.73 -11.03
C THR A 2 -23.48 1.83 -11.22
N THR A 3 -22.80 2.65 -10.41
CA THR A 3 -21.33 2.69 -10.40
C THR A 3 -20.81 1.50 -9.61
N THR A 4 -19.99 0.67 -10.25
CA THR A 4 -19.36 -0.51 -9.62
C THR A 4 -17.86 -0.33 -9.42
N VAL A 5 -17.25 -1.20 -8.62
CA VAL A 5 -15.79 -1.29 -8.43
C VAL A 5 -15.08 -1.54 -9.76
N GLY A 6 -15.61 -2.41 -10.63
CA GLY A 6 -15.05 -2.67 -11.96
C GLY A 6 -14.94 -1.40 -12.81
N MET A 7 -16.01 -0.61 -12.87
CA MET A 7 -15.99 0.66 -13.60
C MET A 7 -14.98 1.66 -13.04
N LEU A 8 -14.79 1.66 -11.71
CA LEU A 8 -13.77 2.50 -11.06
C LEU A 8 -12.36 1.99 -11.35
N LEU A 9 -12.14 0.68 -11.36
CA LEU A 9 -10.85 0.08 -11.69
C LEU A 9 -10.44 0.41 -13.12
N ASP A 10 -11.34 0.33 -14.09
CA ASP A 10 -11.08 0.68 -15.49
C ASP A 10 -10.67 2.16 -15.65
N ASP A 11 -11.39 3.07 -14.99
CA ASP A 11 -11.08 4.50 -15.03
C ASP A 11 -9.77 4.83 -14.26
N VAL A 12 -9.46 4.10 -13.17
CA VAL A 12 -8.18 4.21 -12.46
C VAL A 12 -7.03 3.72 -13.34
N HIS A 13 -7.18 2.58 -14.02
CA HIS A 13 -6.18 2.06 -14.96
C HIS A 13 -5.89 3.06 -16.08
N THR A 14 -6.95 3.56 -16.73
CA THR A 14 -6.83 4.57 -17.80
C THR A 14 -6.01 5.78 -17.32
N ARG A 15 -6.36 6.33 -16.16
CA ARG A 15 -5.65 7.49 -15.59
C ARG A 15 -4.23 7.19 -15.16
N ALA A 16 -3.98 5.98 -14.65
CA ALA A 16 -2.64 5.57 -14.26
C ALA A 16 -1.73 5.50 -15.48
N TRP A 17 -2.23 4.99 -16.61
CA TRP A 17 -1.48 4.95 -17.86
C TRP A 17 -1.28 6.33 -18.47
N ASP A 18 -2.29 7.21 -18.43
CA ASP A 18 -2.14 8.62 -18.82
C ASP A 18 -1.05 9.31 -17.99
N LEU A 19 -1.05 9.10 -16.66
CA LEU A 19 -0.04 9.63 -15.76
C LEU A 19 1.35 9.08 -16.08
N CYS A 20 1.46 7.77 -16.36
CA CYS A 20 2.72 7.14 -16.75
C CYS A 20 3.25 7.73 -18.07
N ALA A 21 2.40 7.84 -19.09
CA ALA A 21 2.76 8.45 -20.37
C ALA A 21 3.22 9.91 -20.18
N GLU A 22 2.49 10.71 -19.39
CA GLU A 22 2.88 12.09 -19.10
C GLU A 22 4.23 12.17 -18.35
N LEU A 23 4.52 11.21 -17.46
CA LEU A 23 5.81 11.14 -16.76
C LEU A 23 6.96 10.73 -17.71
N GLU A 24 6.70 9.84 -18.67
CA GLU A 24 7.66 9.44 -19.71
C GLU A 24 7.94 10.57 -20.71
N ASP A 25 6.91 11.26 -21.19
CA ASP A 25 7.07 12.45 -22.05
C ASP A 25 7.90 13.52 -21.35
N ARG A 26 7.59 13.78 -20.07
CA ARG A 26 8.35 14.72 -19.23
C ARG A 26 9.81 14.29 -19.02
N ARG A 27 10.14 13.00 -19.13
CA ARG A 27 11.52 12.49 -19.14
C ARG A 27 12.24 12.86 -20.44
N ALA A 28 11.60 12.62 -21.59
CA ALA A 28 12.18 12.85 -22.90
C ALA A 28 12.59 14.32 -23.12
N GLU A 29 11.88 15.26 -22.49
CA GLU A 29 12.14 16.70 -22.59
C GLU A 29 13.32 17.24 -21.73
N ASN A 30 14.11 16.38 -21.07
CA ASN A 30 15.39 16.72 -20.42
C ASN A 30 15.40 17.85 -19.36
N ARG A 31 14.25 18.30 -18.87
CA ARG A 31 14.13 19.40 -17.89
C ARG A 31 14.23 18.88 -16.43
N TYR A 32 15.37 18.32 -16.03
CA TYR A 32 15.43 17.49 -14.81
C TYR A 32 15.38 18.20 -13.45
N GLY A 33 15.77 19.48 -13.29
CA GLY A 33 16.09 20.13 -12.00
C GLY A 33 15.11 19.93 -10.81
N GLU A 34 13.86 20.37 -10.91
CA GLU A 34 12.85 20.34 -9.82
C GLU A 34 11.95 19.09 -9.80
N ARG A 35 12.15 18.15 -10.72
CA ARG A 35 11.09 17.19 -11.12
C ARG A 35 11.04 15.88 -10.33
N GLY A 36 12.18 15.39 -9.85
CA GLY A 36 12.21 14.20 -8.99
C GLY A 36 11.36 14.37 -7.73
N LEU A 37 11.40 15.56 -7.12
CA LEU A 37 10.60 15.89 -5.94
C LEU A 37 9.09 15.91 -6.23
N LYS A 38 8.67 16.37 -7.42
CA LYS A 38 7.26 16.35 -7.86
C LYS A 38 6.74 14.92 -7.98
N VAL A 39 7.56 14.00 -8.47
CA VAL A 39 7.24 12.57 -8.52
C VAL A 39 7.13 12.00 -7.11
N LEU A 40 8.08 12.32 -6.21
CA LEU A 40 8.03 11.85 -4.82
C LEU A 40 6.77 12.33 -4.08
N ALA A 41 6.29 13.55 -4.32
CA ALA A 41 5.09 14.09 -3.68
C ALA A 41 3.79 13.33 -4.01
N VAL A 42 3.78 12.55 -5.09
CA VAL A 42 2.64 11.73 -5.53
C VAL A 42 2.53 10.44 -4.70
N TRP A 43 3.67 9.89 -4.30
CA TRP A 43 3.80 8.53 -3.79
C TRP A 43 3.10 8.28 -2.45
N PRO A 44 3.19 9.15 -1.42
CA PRO A 44 2.55 8.86 -0.15
C PRO A 44 1.03 8.68 -0.27
N ARG A 45 0.38 9.52 -1.10
CA ARG A 45 -1.07 9.45 -1.32
C ARG A 45 -1.45 8.23 -2.15
N LEU A 46 -0.70 7.94 -3.22
CA LEU A 46 -0.92 6.74 -4.03
C LEU A 46 -0.75 5.47 -3.21
N ALA A 47 0.32 5.36 -2.44
CA ALA A 47 0.60 4.19 -1.60
C ALA A 47 -0.48 3.99 -0.53
N THR A 48 -0.90 5.06 0.14
CA THR A 48 -1.97 4.98 1.15
C THR A 48 -3.29 4.55 0.54
N ALA A 49 -3.69 5.13 -0.60
CA ALA A 49 -4.94 4.75 -1.26
C ALA A 49 -4.90 3.30 -1.78
N ALA A 50 -3.79 2.87 -2.36
CA ALA A 50 -3.61 1.48 -2.79
C ALA A 50 -3.69 0.50 -1.62
N LEU A 51 -3.01 0.81 -0.49
CA LEU A 51 -3.09 0.01 0.73
C LEU A 51 -4.52 -0.14 1.24
N HIS A 52 -5.29 0.94 1.26
CA HIS A 52 -6.67 0.89 1.70
C HIS A 52 -7.49 -0.09 0.88
N VAL A 53 -7.29 -0.17 -0.45
CA VAL A 53 -7.96 -1.17 -1.28
C VAL A 53 -7.47 -2.59 -0.97
N LEU A 54 -6.14 -2.77 -0.83
CA LEU A 54 -5.55 -4.07 -0.52
C LEU A 54 -6.01 -4.61 0.85
N ASP A 55 -6.36 -3.74 1.78
CA ASP A 55 -6.81 -4.09 3.13
C ASP A 55 -8.35 -4.12 3.27
N ALA A 56 -9.10 -3.68 2.24
CA ALA A 56 -10.55 -3.56 2.33
C ALA A 56 -11.26 -4.91 2.45
N VAL A 57 -10.74 -5.95 1.78
CA VAL A 57 -11.28 -7.31 1.80
C VAL A 57 -10.33 -8.23 2.56
N PRO A 58 -10.74 -8.79 3.72
CA PRO A 58 -9.89 -9.70 4.48
C PRO A 58 -9.76 -11.07 3.79
N LEU A 59 -8.59 -11.68 3.92
CA LEU A 59 -8.33 -13.07 3.52
C LEU A 59 -8.35 -13.98 4.75
N GLU A 60 -9.09 -15.08 4.68
CA GLU A 60 -9.12 -16.09 5.74
C GLU A 60 -8.78 -17.49 5.20
N PRO A 61 -7.81 -18.20 5.82
CA PRO A 61 -6.98 -17.76 6.94
C PRO A 61 -5.83 -16.82 6.50
N ALA A 62 -5.47 -15.85 7.35
CA ALA A 62 -4.57 -14.75 7.01
C ALA A 62 -3.13 -15.14 6.62
N TRP A 63 -2.67 -16.34 6.95
CA TRP A 63 -1.32 -16.81 6.60
C TRP A 63 -1.18 -17.21 5.12
N LEU A 64 -2.29 -17.26 4.37
CA LEU A 64 -2.30 -17.44 2.92
C LEU A 64 -2.07 -16.10 2.18
N ASP A 65 -1.91 -15.00 2.91
CA ASP A 65 -1.71 -13.67 2.33
C ASP A 65 -0.24 -13.47 1.90
N ASP A 66 0.00 -13.59 0.60
CA ASP A 66 1.32 -13.34 0.03
C ASP A 66 1.65 -11.84 -0.10
N MET A 67 0.67 -10.94 0.04
CA MET A 67 0.86 -9.50 -0.22
C MET A 67 1.55 -8.74 0.93
N GLY A 68 1.93 -9.41 2.03
CA GLY A 68 2.54 -8.79 3.20
C GLY A 68 3.78 -7.94 2.89
N SER A 69 4.63 -8.35 1.94
CA SER A 69 5.81 -7.58 1.52
C SER A 69 5.44 -6.28 0.78
N VAL A 70 4.40 -6.31 -0.05
CA VAL A 70 3.87 -5.15 -0.76
C VAL A 70 3.24 -4.17 0.24
N ARG A 71 2.42 -4.68 1.17
CA ARG A 71 1.81 -3.86 2.23
C ARG A 71 2.88 -3.15 3.07
N LEU A 72 3.95 -3.86 3.44
CA LEU A 72 5.04 -3.29 4.22
C LEU A 72 5.71 -2.12 3.51
N VAL A 73 6.11 -2.29 2.25
CA VAL A 73 6.82 -1.24 1.51
C VAL A 73 5.91 -0.05 1.18
N LEU A 74 4.65 -0.30 0.82
CA LEU A 74 3.68 0.77 0.62
C LEU A 74 3.38 1.51 1.92
N GLY A 75 3.35 0.82 3.06
CA GLY A 75 3.12 1.43 4.36
C GLY A 75 4.26 2.38 4.75
N GLN A 76 5.50 2.03 4.40
CA GLN A 76 6.65 2.92 4.57
C GLN A 76 6.54 4.16 3.68
N VAL A 77 6.20 3.97 2.41
CA VAL A 77 6.01 5.07 1.46
C VAL A 77 4.87 6.01 1.88
N GLY A 78 3.73 5.46 2.30
CA GLY A 78 2.57 6.22 2.79
C GLY A 78 2.88 7.08 4.01
N ARG A 79 3.80 6.63 4.89
CA ARG A 79 4.29 7.41 6.04
C ARG A 79 5.32 8.49 5.68
N GLY A 80 5.60 8.70 4.40
CA GLY A 80 6.49 9.77 3.94
C GLY A 80 7.98 9.42 3.95
N VAL A 81 8.35 8.13 4.00
CA VAL A 81 9.77 7.71 3.99
C VAL A 81 10.53 8.23 2.76
N LEU A 82 9.86 8.37 1.61
CA LEU A 82 10.46 8.94 0.40
C LEU A 82 10.83 10.42 0.56
N GLU A 83 9.99 11.20 1.24
CA GLU A 83 10.23 12.63 1.47
C GLU A 83 11.24 12.86 2.58
N ALA A 84 11.19 12.05 3.65
CA ALA A 84 12.11 12.14 4.78
C ALA A 84 13.56 11.76 4.41
N THR A 85 13.74 10.93 3.38
CA THR A 85 15.06 10.47 2.92
C THR A 85 15.63 11.28 1.77
N ALA A 86 14.81 12.10 1.11
CA ALA A 86 15.30 13.13 0.23
C ALA A 86 15.76 14.29 1.12
N ASP A 87 17.03 14.70 1.02
CA ASP A 87 17.70 15.72 1.86
C ASP A 87 17.16 17.16 1.63
N THR A 88 15.83 17.30 1.67
CA THR A 88 15.02 18.39 1.08
C THR A 88 13.79 18.69 1.93
N GLY A 89 13.79 18.33 3.22
CA GLY A 89 12.65 18.24 4.14
C GLY A 89 11.70 19.44 4.28
N SER A 90 11.90 20.53 3.52
CA SER A 90 10.98 21.67 3.42
C SER A 90 10.41 21.91 2.00
N ALA A 91 11.06 21.45 0.92
CA ALA A 91 10.64 21.74 -0.45
C ALA A 91 9.61 20.73 -1.00
N ALA A 92 9.72 19.44 -0.62
CA ALA A 92 8.79 18.39 -1.04
C ALA A 92 7.40 18.57 -0.41
N ALA A 93 7.33 18.93 0.88
CA ALA A 93 6.08 19.14 1.61
C ALA A 93 5.22 20.30 1.07
N SER A 94 5.83 21.25 0.36
CA SER A 94 5.13 22.40 -0.24
C SER A 94 4.71 22.18 -1.70
N LEU A 95 5.10 21.06 -2.32
CA LEU A 95 4.69 20.75 -3.69
C LEU A 95 3.23 20.32 -3.70
N LYS A 96 2.39 21.15 -4.33
CA LYS A 96 0.97 20.84 -4.49
C LYS A 96 0.85 19.54 -5.32
N PRO A 97 0.18 18.50 -4.80
CA PRO A 97 0.01 17.26 -5.52
C PRO A 97 -0.74 17.48 -6.82
N ASP A 98 -0.29 16.82 -7.87
CA ASP A 98 -0.85 16.91 -9.21
C ASP A 98 -2.36 16.61 -9.19
N PRO A 99 -3.23 17.44 -9.82
CA PRO A 99 -4.66 17.16 -9.91
C PRO A 99 -4.98 15.78 -10.51
N ALA A 100 -4.19 15.26 -11.45
CA ALA A 100 -4.35 13.93 -12.02
C ALA A 100 -4.15 12.83 -10.96
N VAL A 101 -3.15 13.00 -10.10
CA VAL A 101 -2.89 12.11 -8.97
C VAL A 101 -4.00 12.20 -7.92
N GLY A 102 -4.48 13.42 -7.64
CA GLY A 102 -5.64 13.60 -6.78
C GLY A 102 -6.85 12.79 -7.26
N LYS A 103 -7.14 12.85 -8.57
CA LYS A 103 -8.22 12.06 -9.20
C LYS A 103 -8.01 10.56 -9.05
N LEU A 104 -6.80 10.06 -9.27
CA LEU A 104 -6.44 8.64 -9.13
C LEU A 104 -6.63 8.15 -7.69
N THR A 105 -6.04 8.86 -6.73
CA THR A 105 -6.11 8.52 -5.29
C THR A 105 -7.53 8.55 -4.75
N LEU A 106 -8.36 9.51 -5.20
CA LEU A 106 -9.77 9.57 -4.83
C LEU A 106 -10.52 8.30 -5.24
N ARG A 107 -10.29 7.81 -6.46
CA ARG A 107 -11.00 6.63 -6.99
C ARG A 107 -10.56 5.34 -6.31
N LEU A 108 -9.27 5.19 -6.03
CA LEU A 108 -8.78 4.10 -5.19
C LEU A 108 -9.41 4.14 -3.79
N GLY A 109 -9.55 5.33 -3.19
CA GLY A 109 -10.26 5.50 -1.93
C GLY A 109 -11.72 5.05 -2.00
N LEU A 110 -12.44 5.44 -3.07
CA LEU A 110 -13.82 5.01 -3.27
C LEU A 110 -13.96 3.51 -3.51
N ILE A 111 -13.03 2.89 -4.22
CA ILE A 111 -12.98 1.42 -4.36
C ILE A 111 -12.83 0.79 -2.98
N ALA A 112 -11.92 1.30 -2.13
CA ALA A 112 -11.76 0.79 -0.77
C ALA A 112 -13.07 0.94 0.03
N ASP A 113 -13.69 2.12 0.00
CA ASP A 113 -14.94 2.39 0.73
C ASP A 113 -16.09 1.47 0.28
N LEU A 114 -16.16 1.13 -1.00
CA LEU A 114 -17.15 0.18 -1.54
C LEU A 114 -16.93 -1.25 -1.06
N LEU A 115 -15.67 -1.64 -0.93
CA LEU A 115 -15.28 -3.00 -0.53
C LEU A 115 -15.32 -3.19 0.99
N VAL A 116 -15.32 -2.11 1.77
CA VAL A 116 -15.43 -2.18 3.24
C VAL A 116 -16.71 -2.91 3.63
N GLY A 117 -16.55 -3.99 4.41
CA GLY A 117 -17.67 -4.81 4.90
C GLY A 117 -18.00 -6.01 4.02
N GLU A 118 -17.30 -6.20 2.90
CA GLU A 118 -17.36 -7.43 2.14
C GLU A 118 -16.93 -8.64 2.98
N LYS A 119 -17.55 -9.79 2.71
CA LYS A 119 -17.22 -11.03 3.42
C LYS A 119 -15.77 -11.43 3.12
N PRO A 120 -15.03 -11.95 4.12
CA PRO A 120 -13.69 -12.44 3.90
C PRO A 120 -13.63 -13.46 2.77
N ALA A 121 -12.53 -13.46 2.03
CA ALA A 121 -12.24 -14.51 1.06
C ALA A 121 -11.83 -15.78 1.81
N CYS A 122 -12.74 -16.75 1.91
CA CYS A 122 -12.52 -18.00 2.66
C CYS A 122 -12.27 -19.21 1.73
N THR A 123 -12.81 -19.19 0.51
CA THR A 123 -12.69 -20.32 -0.44
C THR A 123 -11.55 -20.10 -1.42
N ASP A 124 -11.08 -21.16 -2.09
CA ASP A 124 -10.05 -21.02 -3.14
C ASP A 124 -10.54 -20.18 -4.32
N VAL A 125 -11.84 -20.23 -4.62
CA VAL A 125 -12.47 -19.38 -5.66
C VAL A 125 -12.45 -17.92 -5.22
N ASP A 126 -12.88 -17.62 -3.98
CA ASP A 126 -12.84 -16.25 -3.46
C ASP A 126 -11.41 -15.72 -3.35
N ARG A 127 -10.44 -16.59 -3.04
CA ARG A 127 -9.02 -16.23 -2.99
C ARG A 127 -8.51 -15.83 -4.36
N ALA A 128 -8.78 -16.63 -5.40
CA ALA A 128 -8.39 -16.28 -6.77
C ALA A 128 -9.01 -14.95 -7.23
N VAL A 129 -10.26 -14.69 -6.86
CA VAL A 129 -10.93 -13.42 -7.16
C VAL A 129 -10.32 -12.25 -6.37
N LEU A 130 -9.95 -12.46 -5.10
CA LEU A 130 -9.23 -11.46 -4.30
C LEU A 130 -7.84 -11.17 -4.87
N GLU A 131 -7.09 -12.20 -5.28
CA GLU A 131 -5.79 -12.05 -5.95
C GLU A 131 -5.93 -11.23 -7.24
N GLY A 132 -7.01 -11.42 -8.00
CA GLY A 132 -7.32 -10.64 -9.18
C GLY A 132 -7.53 -9.15 -8.89
N LEU A 133 -8.36 -8.83 -7.90
CA LEU A 133 -8.57 -7.46 -7.41
C LEU A 133 -7.24 -6.84 -6.94
N GLN A 134 -6.45 -7.57 -6.15
CA GLN A 134 -5.18 -7.07 -5.65
C GLN A 134 -4.17 -6.86 -6.79
N ALA A 135 -4.14 -7.74 -7.80
CA ALA A 135 -3.33 -7.59 -9.00
C ALA A 135 -3.69 -6.35 -9.80
N ASN A 136 -4.98 -6.03 -9.92
CA ASN A 136 -5.46 -4.80 -10.54
C ASN A 136 -4.83 -3.57 -9.87
N VAL A 137 -4.92 -3.46 -8.54
CA VAL A 137 -4.34 -2.34 -7.78
C VAL A 137 -2.81 -2.32 -7.85
N VAL A 138 -2.16 -3.48 -7.68
CA VAL A 138 -0.70 -3.58 -7.64
C VAL A 138 -0.06 -3.29 -8.99
N SER A 139 -0.73 -3.61 -10.10
CA SER A 139 -0.23 -3.27 -11.45
C SER A 139 -0.11 -1.76 -11.68
N ILE A 140 -1.04 -0.96 -11.17
CA ILE A 140 -0.98 0.51 -11.19
C ILE A 140 0.24 1.00 -10.39
N VAL A 141 0.42 0.49 -9.18
CA VAL A 141 1.57 0.84 -8.33
C VAL A 141 2.89 0.46 -9.00
N HIS A 142 2.97 -0.72 -9.61
CA HIS A 142 4.15 -1.20 -10.31
C HIS A 142 4.50 -0.35 -11.53
N ALA A 143 3.49 0.01 -12.32
CA ALA A 143 3.64 0.90 -13.47
C ALA A 143 4.23 2.25 -13.08
N VAL A 144 3.61 2.91 -12.10
CA VAL A 144 4.06 4.21 -11.61
C VAL A 144 5.48 4.10 -11.03
N ALA A 145 5.81 3.00 -10.33
CA ALA A 145 7.17 2.73 -9.84
C ALA A 145 8.19 2.62 -10.97
N THR A 146 7.83 1.90 -12.03
CA THR A 146 8.69 1.65 -13.19
C THR A 146 9.02 2.94 -13.94
N VAL A 147 8.04 3.83 -14.11
CA VAL A 147 8.25 5.13 -14.75
C VAL A 147 8.92 6.14 -13.82
N SER A 148 8.63 6.09 -12.51
CA SER A 148 9.21 7.00 -11.52
C SER A 148 10.69 6.75 -11.26
N LEU A 149 11.13 5.49 -11.27
CA LEU A 149 12.48 5.11 -10.83
C LEU A 149 13.60 5.75 -11.69
N PRO A 150 13.51 5.77 -13.04
CA PRO A 150 14.50 6.46 -13.87
C PRO A 150 14.55 7.97 -13.67
N LEU A 151 13.45 8.61 -13.23
CA LEU A 151 13.41 10.06 -12.98
C LEU A 151 14.25 10.49 -11.78
N LEU A 152 14.68 9.52 -10.95
CA LEU A 152 15.55 9.73 -9.79
C LEU A 152 17.02 9.35 -10.08
N GLN A 153 17.36 8.94 -11.31
CA GLN A 153 18.74 8.60 -11.68
C GLN A 153 19.65 9.85 -11.64
N ASP A 154 20.94 9.60 -11.41
CA ASP A 154 22.02 10.60 -11.44
C ASP A 154 22.03 11.67 -10.33
N ARG A 155 21.43 11.37 -9.16
CA ARG A 155 21.43 12.28 -7.99
C ARG A 155 21.80 11.57 -6.69
N ASP A 156 22.93 11.96 -6.13
CA ASP A 156 23.45 11.37 -4.89
C ASP A 156 22.53 11.59 -3.68
N HIS A 157 21.81 12.71 -3.62
CA HIS A 157 20.84 13.00 -2.54
C HIS A 157 19.50 12.26 -2.68
N LEU A 158 19.26 11.55 -3.80
CA LEU A 158 18.04 10.76 -4.02
C LEU A 158 18.28 9.25 -3.97
N GLN A 159 19.47 8.81 -3.54
CA GLN A 159 19.82 7.38 -3.46
C GLN A 159 18.87 6.59 -2.56
N ALA A 160 18.53 7.13 -1.39
CA ALA A 160 17.61 6.48 -0.46
C ALA A 160 16.17 6.41 -1.03
N PRO A 161 15.54 7.50 -1.53
CA PRO A 161 14.26 7.44 -2.23
C PRO A 161 14.25 6.45 -3.41
N ARG A 162 15.33 6.42 -4.20
CA ARG A 162 15.51 5.49 -5.31
C ARG A 162 15.50 4.03 -4.86
N SER A 163 16.19 3.72 -3.76
CA SER A 163 16.22 2.37 -3.19
C SER A 163 14.82 1.92 -2.74
N VAL A 164 14.03 2.82 -2.17
CA VAL A 164 12.66 2.55 -1.73
C VAL A 164 11.75 2.31 -2.94
N LEU A 165 11.82 3.12 -4.00
CA LEU A 165 11.03 2.87 -5.22
C LEU A 165 11.45 1.59 -5.95
N ALA A 166 12.75 1.25 -5.97
CA ALA A 166 13.22 -0.02 -6.48
C ALA A 166 12.66 -1.20 -5.67
N ALA A 167 12.58 -1.03 -4.34
CA ALA A 167 11.96 -1.98 -3.43
C ALA A 167 10.44 -2.13 -3.66
N VAL A 168 9.72 -1.04 -4.00
CA VAL A 168 8.33 -1.09 -4.43
C VAL A 168 8.21 -1.89 -5.73
N LYS A 169 8.94 -1.50 -6.78
CA LYS A 169 8.91 -2.17 -8.10
C LYS A 169 9.14 -3.68 -7.97
N ALA A 170 10.20 -4.08 -7.26
CA ALA A 170 10.56 -5.49 -7.12
C ALA A 170 9.50 -6.32 -6.37
N ARG A 171 8.87 -5.76 -5.33
CA ARG A 171 7.85 -6.47 -4.54
C ARG A 171 6.51 -6.55 -5.25
N THR A 172 6.19 -5.59 -6.10
CA THR A 172 4.93 -5.55 -6.86
C THR A 172 4.98 -6.37 -8.15
N GLU A 173 6.18 -6.61 -8.70
CA GLU A 173 6.38 -7.24 -10.01
C GLU A 173 5.61 -8.54 -10.18
N ARG A 174 5.76 -9.51 -9.26
CA ARG A 174 5.10 -10.83 -9.38
C ARG A 174 3.58 -10.74 -9.52
N PHE A 175 2.97 -9.74 -8.91
CA PHE A 175 1.52 -9.57 -8.88
C PHE A 175 1.03 -8.71 -10.04
N ALA A 176 1.82 -7.69 -10.42
CA ALA A 176 1.53 -6.86 -11.57
C ALA A 176 1.53 -7.65 -12.88
N MET A 177 2.28 -8.76 -12.94
CA MET A 177 2.36 -9.65 -14.11
C MET A 177 1.22 -10.66 -14.22
N ILE A 178 0.27 -10.71 -13.27
CA ILE A 178 -0.93 -11.55 -13.40
C ILE A 178 -1.73 -11.04 -14.63
N PRO A 179 -2.08 -11.87 -15.63
CA PRO A 179 -2.78 -11.42 -16.83
C PRO A 179 -4.14 -10.79 -16.52
N ALA A 180 -4.54 -9.77 -17.30
CA ALA A 180 -5.77 -9.01 -17.05
C ALA A 180 -7.04 -9.89 -17.04
N GLU A 181 -7.05 -10.94 -17.86
CA GLU A 181 -8.16 -11.90 -17.98
C GLU A 181 -8.39 -12.69 -16.70
N ARG A 182 -7.37 -12.77 -15.83
CA ARG A 182 -7.42 -13.45 -14.53
C ARG A 182 -7.72 -12.51 -13.36
N ARG A 183 -7.91 -11.21 -13.63
CA ARG A 183 -8.11 -10.21 -12.57
C ARG A 183 -9.57 -9.96 -12.22
N SER A 184 -10.48 -10.40 -13.08
CA SER A 184 -11.91 -10.17 -12.92
C SER A 184 -12.56 -11.13 -11.92
N GLY A 185 -13.63 -10.66 -11.27
CA GLY A 185 -14.47 -11.47 -10.41
C GLY A 185 -15.45 -10.65 -9.56
N ARG A 186 -16.11 -11.31 -8.61
CA ARG A 186 -17.27 -10.78 -7.87
C ARG A 186 -17.07 -9.41 -7.19
N TYR A 187 -15.83 -9.05 -6.83
CA TYR A 187 -15.57 -7.75 -6.21
C TYR A 187 -15.75 -6.59 -7.18
N GLU A 188 -15.65 -6.82 -8.50
CA GLU A 188 -15.89 -5.81 -9.53
C GLU A 188 -17.37 -5.44 -9.67
N ASP A 189 -18.27 -6.34 -9.26
CA ASP A 189 -19.72 -6.15 -9.32
C ASP A 189 -20.26 -5.34 -8.13
N VAL A 190 -19.44 -5.12 -7.09
CA VAL A 190 -19.83 -4.33 -5.92
C VAL A 190 -20.08 -2.89 -6.35
N GLY A 191 -21.28 -2.37 -6.11
CA GLY A 191 -21.65 -0.99 -6.44
C GLY A 191 -22.54 -0.39 -5.38
N ALA A 192 -22.42 0.93 -5.14
CA ALA A 192 -23.21 1.57 -4.08
C ALA A 192 -24.07 2.77 -4.51
N VAL A 193 -23.95 3.29 -5.75
CA VAL A 193 -24.79 4.44 -6.17
C VAL A 193 -25.27 4.31 -7.61
N THR A 194 -26.58 4.46 -7.79
CA THR A 194 -27.20 4.70 -9.10
C THR A 194 -27.10 6.18 -9.45
N SER A 195 -26.39 6.50 -10.52
CA SER A 195 -26.19 7.87 -11.00
C SER A 195 -26.34 7.96 -12.53
N LYS A 196 -26.29 9.19 -13.05
CA LYS A 196 -26.27 9.48 -14.49
C LYS A 196 -24.90 9.29 -15.15
N SER A 197 -23.82 9.36 -14.38
CA SER A 197 -22.43 9.18 -14.84
C SER A 197 -21.51 8.85 -13.65
N LEU A 198 -20.31 8.33 -13.95
CA LEU A 198 -19.30 8.02 -12.94
C LEU A 198 -18.89 9.26 -12.13
N ASP A 199 -18.58 10.38 -12.79
CA ASP A 199 -18.22 11.62 -12.11
C ASP A 199 -19.36 12.17 -11.23
N ALA A 200 -20.63 11.95 -11.63
CA ALA A 200 -21.77 12.33 -10.82
C ALA A 200 -21.87 11.48 -9.54
N ALA A 201 -21.64 10.17 -9.62
CA ALA A 201 -21.60 9.29 -8.45
C ALA A 201 -20.48 9.69 -7.48
N ILE A 202 -19.27 9.92 -8.03
CA ILE A 202 -18.10 10.38 -7.27
C ILE A 202 -18.41 11.69 -6.55
N SER A 203 -18.99 12.67 -7.25
CA SER A 203 -19.35 13.96 -6.67
C SER A 203 -20.32 13.83 -5.50
N THR A 204 -21.36 13.00 -5.65
CA THR A 204 -22.33 12.71 -4.58
C THR A 204 -21.65 12.08 -3.37
N TRP A 205 -20.79 11.08 -3.56
CA TRP A 205 -20.06 10.46 -2.44
C TRP A 205 -19.13 11.43 -1.74
N VAL A 206 -18.33 12.20 -2.47
CA VAL A 206 -17.42 13.19 -1.89
C VAL A 206 -18.19 14.18 -1.01
N HIS A 207 -19.38 14.59 -1.46
CA HIS A 207 -20.23 15.48 -0.68
C HIS A 207 -20.71 14.81 0.61
N VAL A 208 -21.27 13.61 0.53
CA VAL A 208 -21.76 12.85 1.70
C VAL A 208 -20.62 12.60 2.70
N VAL A 209 -19.44 12.18 2.24
CA VAL A 209 -18.28 11.96 3.12
C VAL A 209 -17.81 13.28 3.74
N ALA A 210 -17.76 14.38 2.99
CA ALA A 210 -17.36 15.68 3.52
C ALA A 210 -18.31 16.20 4.60
N GLU A 211 -19.62 16.01 4.44
CA GLU A 211 -20.63 16.39 5.43
C GLU A 211 -20.52 15.56 6.72
N ASN A 212 -20.25 14.26 6.60
CA ASN A 212 -20.28 13.33 7.72
C ASN A 212 -18.92 13.13 8.42
N SER A 213 -17.81 13.36 7.71
CA SER A 213 -16.46 13.06 8.23
C SER A 213 -16.07 13.95 9.42
N LYS A 214 -16.29 15.27 9.37
CA LYS A 214 -15.94 16.18 10.47
C LYS A 214 -16.57 15.80 11.82
N PRO A 215 -17.90 15.58 11.94
CA PRO A 215 -18.49 15.20 13.21
C PRO A 215 -18.06 13.80 13.67
N ILE A 216 -17.87 12.85 12.74
CA ILE A 216 -17.38 11.51 13.06
C ILE A 216 -15.94 11.58 13.61
N ILE A 217 -15.04 12.28 12.92
CA ILE A 217 -13.65 12.48 13.36
C ILE A 217 -13.63 13.16 14.72
N ALA A 218 -14.37 14.25 14.92
CA ALA A 218 -14.44 14.93 16.21
C ALA A 218 -14.91 13.99 17.34
N LYS A 219 -15.90 13.13 17.06
CA LYS A 219 -16.39 12.14 18.02
C LYS A 219 -15.33 11.07 18.31
N LEU A 220 -14.66 10.53 17.28
CA LEU A 220 -13.59 9.53 17.42
C LEU A 220 -12.40 10.09 18.18
N THR A 221 -11.91 11.29 17.83
CA THR A 221 -10.86 12.00 18.56
C THR A 221 -11.24 12.15 20.02
N ARG A 222 -12.45 12.61 20.32
CA ARG A 222 -12.94 12.69 21.71
C ARG A 222 -13.01 11.32 22.41
N CYS A 223 -13.37 10.25 21.70
CA CYS A 223 -13.43 8.90 22.25
C CYS A 223 -12.02 8.36 22.58
N ILE A 224 -11.02 8.67 21.74
CA ILE A 224 -9.62 8.27 21.93
C ILE A 224 -8.97 9.11 23.04
N ASP A 225 -9.13 10.43 23.01
CA ASP A 225 -8.53 11.35 23.99
C ASP A 225 -9.29 11.37 25.33
N GLY A 226 -10.51 10.84 25.33
CA GLY A 226 -11.36 10.70 26.49
C GLY A 226 -10.81 9.69 27.52
N PRO A 227 -11.38 9.65 28.74
CA PRO A 227 -10.90 8.79 29.82
C PRO A 227 -10.86 7.30 29.43
N THR A 228 -11.87 6.84 28.69
CA THR A 228 -11.97 5.44 28.23
C THR A 228 -10.89 5.10 27.20
N GLY A 229 -10.64 5.99 26.23
CA GLY A 229 -9.60 5.79 25.21
C GLY A 229 -8.20 5.82 25.82
N ARG A 230 -7.93 6.77 26.73
CA ARG A 230 -6.69 6.80 27.51
C ARG A 230 -6.47 5.51 28.31
N ALA A 231 -7.50 5.03 29.01
CA ALA A 231 -7.43 3.77 29.75
C ALA A 231 -7.18 2.56 28.83
N LEU A 232 -7.73 2.54 27.61
CA LEU A 232 -7.47 1.48 26.62
C LEU A 232 -6.01 1.50 26.14
N LEU A 233 -5.48 2.69 25.81
CA LEU A 233 -4.09 2.87 25.38
C LEU A 233 -3.10 2.49 26.48
N GLU A 234 -3.38 2.85 27.74
CA GLU A 234 -2.59 2.43 28.91
C GLU A 234 -2.59 0.91 29.07
N ARG A 235 -3.75 0.25 28.94
CA ARG A 235 -3.85 -1.22 28.97
C ARG A 235 -3.07 -1.87 27.84
N GLN A 236 -3.12 -1.31 26.63
CA GLN A 236 -2.35 -1.78 25.49
C GLN A 236 -0.84 -1.67 25.76
N ARG A 237 -0.38 -0.53 26.28
CA ARG A 237 1.03 -0.31 26.62
C ARG A 237 1.51 -1.29 27.68
N ALA A 238 0.74 -1.47 28.75
CA ALA A 238 1.03 -2.48 29.77
C ALA A 238 1.06 -3.92 29.21
N ALA A 239 0.23 -4.23 28.21
CA ALA A 239 0.27 -5.53 27.55
C ALA A 239 1.53 -5.72 26.70
N LEU A 240 1.94 -4.70 25.94
CA LEU A 240 3.19 -4.71 25.16
C LEU A 240 4.41 -4.83 26.07
N ASP A 241 4.43 -4.13 27.20
CA ASP A 241 5.52 -4.20 28.18
C ASP A 241 5.64 -5.61 28.78
N ARG A 242 4.51 -6.26 29.08
CA ARG A 242 4.50 -7.67 29.52
C ARG A 242 5.07 -8.61 28.45
N VAL A 243 4.67 -8.44 27.19
CA VAL A 243 5.20 -9.25 26.08
C VAL A 243 6.69 -8.99 25.87
N ALA A 244 7.13 -7.74 25.95
CA ALA A 244 8.53 -7.35 25.83
C ALA A 244 9.37 -7.96 26.95
N ALA A 245 8.89 -7.91 28.21
CA ALA A 245 9.55 -8.52 29.36
C ALA A 245 9.68 -10.04 29.20
N VAL A 246 8.63 -10.73 28.75
CA VAL A 246 8.69 -12.17 28.44
C VAL A 246 9.71 -12.46 27.34
N ARG A 247 9.75 -11.65 26.27
CA ARG A 247 10.73 -11.80 25.19
C ARG A 247 12.17 -11.53 25.62
N HIS A 248 12.39 -10.55 26.50
CA HIS A 248 13.73 -10.25 27.04
C HIS A 248 14.25 -11.37 27.96
N GLY A 249 13.35 -12.09 28.65
CA GLY A 249 13.70 -13.27 29.44
C GLY A 249 13.91 -14.55 28.61
N GLN A 250 13.56 -14.54 27.31
CA GLN A 250 13.78 -15.68 26.43
C GLN A 250 15.14 -15.59 25.75
N ILE A 251 15.88 -16.70 25.73
CA ILE A 251 17.10 -16.80 24.92
C ILE A 251 16.71 -16.52 23.46
N PRO A 252 17.35 -15.55 22.77
CA PRO A 252 17.06 -15.21 21.39
C PRO A 252 17.04 -16.46 20.51
N ALA A 253 16.11 -16.52 19.54
CA ALA A 253 15.98 -17.69 18.67
C ALA A 253 17.30 -18.00 17.95
N ASP A 254 18.03 -16.98 17.54
CA ASP A 254 19.34 -17.11 16.89
C ASP A 254 20.39 -17.70 17.84
N ALA A 255 20.41 -17.28 19.11
CA ALA A 255 21.30 -17.85 20.12
C ALA A 255 20.97 -19.32 20.44
N ARG A 256 19.68 -19.68 20.45
CA ARG A 256 19.24 -21.09 20.56
C ARG A 256 19.61 -21.91 19.32
N ALA A 257 19.48 -21.34 18.13
CA ALA A 257 19.86 -22.00 16.87
C ALA A 257 21.37 -22.24 16.80
N ILE A 258 22.19 -21.26 17.20
CA ILE A 258 23.65 -21.40 17.30
C ILE A 258 24.01 -22.47 18.34
N ALA A 259 23.41 -22.43 19.53
CA ALA A 259 23.64 -23.43 20.56
C ALA A 259 23.24 -24.84 20.10
N ALA A 260 22.13 -24.97 19.37
CA ALA A 260 21.68 -26.24 18.78
C ALA A 260 22.63 -26.74 17.69
N LEU A 261 23.15 -25.85 16.82
CA LEU A 261 24.15 -26.20 15.80
C LEU A 261 25.47 -26.67 16.44
N VAL A 262 25.94 -25.96 17.47
CA VAL A 262 27.15 -26.35 18.20
C VAL A 262 26.95 -27.69 18.92
N ALA A 263 25.78 -27.91 19.53
CA ALA A 263 25.45 -29.20 20.15
C ALA A 263 25.36 -30.34 19.12
N ALA A 264 24.74 -30.08 17.97
CA ALA A 264 24.67 -31.05 16.86
C ALA A 264 26.06 -31.39 16.31
N GLN A 265 26.95 -30.41 16.19
CA GLN A 265 28.33 -30.61 15.74
C GLN A 265 29.14 -31.44 16.75
N ARG A 266 28.98 -31.16 18.05
CA ARG A 266 29.60 -31.97 19.13
C ARG A 266 29.04 -33.40 19.18
N GLY A 267 27.78 -33.59 18.82
CA GLY A 267 27.13 -34.90 18.73
C GLY A 267 27.37 -35.65 17.43
N GLY A 268 28.14 -35.10 16.48
CA GLY A 268 28.39 -35.73 15.18
C GLY A 268 27.17 -35.78 14.25
N LEU A 269 26.15 -34.95 14.48
CA LEU A 269 24.87 -34.93 13.75
C LEU A 269 24.85 -33.96 12.56
N VAL A 270 25.95 -33.26 12.28
CA VAL A 270 26.06 -32.35 11.12
C VAL A 270 26.76 -33.10 9.99
N ALA A 271 26.02 -33.44 8.94
CA ALA A 271 26.59 -34.02 7.73
C ALA A 271 27.50 -32.98 7.06
N GLU A 272 28.79 -33.30 6.89
CA GLU A 272 29.67 -32.56 6.00
C GLU A 272 29.06 -32.58 4.60
N ARG A 273 28.57 -31.42 4.16
CA ARG A 273 28.16 -31.21 2.78
C ARG A 273 29.42 -31.28 1.92
N ARG A 274 29.79 -32.49 1.46
CA ARG A 274 30.70 -32.66 0.33
C ARG A 274 30.04 -32.00 -0.87
N ILE A 275 30.56 -30.85 -1.27
CA ILE A 275 30.22 -30.20 -2.52
C ILE A 275 31.08 -30.89 -3.60
N PRO A 276 30.49 -31.56 -4.61
CA PRO A 276 31.21 -31.87 -5.85
C PRO A 276 31.44 -30.61 -6.69
#